data_AF-Q4S397-F1
#
_entry.id   AF-Q4S397-F1
#
_cell.length_a   1.000
_cell.length_b   1.000
_cell.length_c   1.000
_cell.angle_alpha   90.00
_cell.angle_beta   90.00
_cell.angle_gamma   90.00
#
_symmetry.space_group_name_H-M   'P 1'
#
loop_
_entity.id
_entity.type
_entity.pdbx_description
1 polymer ?
#
loop_
_entity_poly.entity_id
_entity_poly.type
_entity_poly.pdbx_seq_one_letter_code
_entity_poly.pdbx_strand_id
1 'polypeptide(L)'
;CQSQQCLKTSVISGWRLAEAQDQLCSLGVHGSESLQQEHARTLAGPTELLSREEEWRRKEDMLGAPAGNHSPVLGSVRSWDVFDRSIINVQNQQVDVGWSTCTNSLQNYEKELKHFGMLRRWDDSQRFLADMPQLICEETANYLVLWCKKLQQEGKEALMKQVAHQAVVMQFILELASHSKQDPRGSFREFFHKAK
;
A
#
# COMPACT_ATOMS: atom_id res chain seq x y z
N CYS A 1 72.07 62.22 -45.28
CA CYS A 1 70.82 61.68 -44.70
C CYS A 1 70.37 60.33 -45.30
N GLN A 2 70.52 60.06 -46.61
CA GLN A 2 70.06 58.80 -47.23
C GLN A 2 70.86 57.53 -46.83
N SER A 3 72.18 57.61 -46.65
CA SER A 3 73.02 56.44 -46.29
C SER A 3 72.63 55.79 -44.95
N GLN A 4 72.31 56.59 -43.94
CA GLN A 4 71.90 56.11 -42.62
C GLN A 4 70.54 55.40 -42.64
N GLN A 5 69.66 55.77 -43.57
CA GLN A 5 68.34 55.17 -43.72
C GLN A 5 68.42 53.79 -44.38
N CYS A 6 69.33 53.63 -45.34
CA CYS A 6 69.60 52.36 -46.01
C CYS A 6 70.18 51.31 -45.05
N LEU A 7 71.05 51.72 -44.11
CA LEU A 7 71.58 50.84 -43.07
C LEU A 7 70.49 50.40 -42.09
N LYS A 8 69.60 51.31 -41.67
CA LYS A 8 68.46 50.96 -40.80
C LYS A 8 67.51 49.96 -41.47
N THR A 9 67.22 50.13 -42.75
CA THR A 9 66.37 49.18 -43.50
C THR A 9 67.05 47.82 -43.65
N SER A 10 68.36 47.77 -43.85
CA SER A 10 69.12 46.52 -43.96
C SER A 10 69.10 45.72 -42.64
N VAL A 11 69.28 46.41 -41.51
CA VAL A 11 69.18 45.77 -40.18
C VAL A 11 67.77 45.24 -39.94
N ILE A 12 66.73 46.01 -40.24
CA ILE A 12 65.33 45.57 -40.08
C ILE A 12 65.02 44.37 -40.98
N SER A 13 65.52 44.34 -42.22
CA SER A 13 65.36 43.17 -43.10
C SER A 13 66.10 41.94 -42.57
N GLY A 14 67.26 42.12 -41.94
CA GLY A 14 68.02 41.03 -41.32
C GLY A 14 67.28 40.42 -40.11
N TRP A 15 66.73 41.26 -39.24
CA TRP A 15 65.91 40.80 -38.11
C TRP A 15 64.66 40.04 -38.55
N ARG A 16 63.94 40.55 -39.57
CA ARG A 16 62.76 39.87 -40.13
C ARG A 16 63.09 38.51 -40.74
N LEU A 17 64.27 38.37 -41.37
CA LEU A 17 64.72 37.10 -41.93
C LEU A 17 65.03 36.07 -40.82
N ALA A 18 65.70 36.51 -39.76
CA ALA A 18 65.99 35.65 -38.60
C ALA A 18 64.71 35.20 -37.88
N GLU A 19 63.74 36.11 -37.69
CA GLU A 19 62.44 35.79 -37.11
C GLU A 19 61.65 34.79 -37.96
N ALA A 20 61.68 34.94 -39.29
CA ALA A 20 61.06 33.97 -40.20
C ALA A 20 61.73 32.58 -40.15
N GLN A 21 63.06 32.52 -39.98
CA GLN A 21 63.76 31.25 -39.80
C GLN A 21 63.44 30.60 -38.46
N ASP A 22 63.36 31.36 -37.37
CA ASP A 22 62.99 30.86 -36.05
C ASP A 22 61.56 30.28 -36.04
N GLN A 23 60.62 30.98 -36.68
CA GLN A 23 59.26 30.50 -36.88
C GLN A 23 59.22 29.18 -37.66
N LEU A 24 60.02 29.05 -38.74
CA LEU A 24 60.11 27.80 -39.51
C LEU A 24 60.76 26.66 -38.70
N CYS A 25 61.78 26.96 -37.91
CA CYS A 25 62.38 25.99 -37.00
C CYS A 25 61.37 25.52 -35.95
N SER A 26 60.65 26.44 -35.30
CA SER A 26 59.59 26.15 -34.33
C SER A 26 58.47 25.29 -34.93
N LEU A 27 57.98 25.65 -36.12
CA LEU A 27 56.98 24.86 -36.87
C LEU A 27 57.53 23.48 -37.26
N GLY A 28 58.82 23.37 -37.58
CA GLY A 28 59.51 22.11 -37.83
C GLY A 28 59.56 21.19 -36.61
N VAL A 29 59.71 21.73 -35.39
CA VAL A 29 59.66 20.94 -34.14
C VAL A 29 58.23 20.48 -33.84
N HIS A 30 57.22 21.33 -34.10
CA HIS A 30 55.81 20.99 -33.89
C HIS A 30 55.21 20.04 -34.95
N GLY A 31 55.72 20.06 -36.19
CA GLY A 31 55.33 19.10 -37.25
C GLY A 31 56.04 17.74 -37.17
N SER A 32 57.01 17.61 -36.25
CA SER A 32 57.84 16.41 -36.07
C SER A 32 57.56 15.68 -34.75
N GLU A 33 56.42 15.91 -34.09
CA GLU A 33 55.85 14.89 -33.21
C GLU A 33 55.52 13.67 -34.08
N SER A 34 56.52 12.80 -34.16
CA SER A 34 56.69 11.76 -35.17
C SER A 34 55.44 10.92 -35.34
N LEU A 35 55.11 10.59 -36.59
CA LEU A 35 54.14 9.57 -36.95
C LEU A 35 54.34 8.29 -36.12
N GLN A 36 55.58 7.96 -35.73
CA GLN A 36 55.90 6.85 -34.82
C GLN A 36 55.36 7.03 -33.39
N GLN A 37 55.30 8.25 -32.86
CA GLN A 37 54.73 8.56 -31.55
C GLN A 37 53.20 8.43 -31.58
N GLU A 38 52.54 8.92 -32.63
CA GLU A 38 51.10 8.74 -32.83
C GLU A 38 50.74 7.27 -33.07
N HIS A 39 51.55 6.53 -33.83
CA HIS A 39 51.39 5.08 -33.98
C HIS A 39 51.62 4.33 -32.64
N ALA A 40 52.62 4.72 -31.84
CA ALA A 40 52.86 4.15 -30.52
C ALA A 40 51.70 4.44 -29.55
N ARG A 41 51.15 5.66 -29.56
CA ARG A 41 49.95 6.03 -28.79
C ARG A 41 48.71 5.26 -29.25
N THR A 42 48.55 5.09 -30.56
CA THR A 42 47.41 4.37 -31.16
C THR A 42 47.48 2.86 -30.90
N LEU A 43 48.67 2.28 -30.74
CA LEU A 43 48.85 0.87 -30.35
C LEU A 43 48.79 0.66 -28.83
N ALA A 44 49.29 1.63 -28.04
CA ALA A 44 49.24 1.58 -26.58
C ALA A 44 47.82 1.75 -26.05
N GLY A 45 47.02 2.66 -26.63
CA GLY A 45 45.64 2.92 -26.21
C GLY A 45 44.76 1.65 -26.14
N PRO A 46 44.67 0.85 -27.22
CA PRO A 46 43.92 -0.41 -27.22
C PRO A 46 44.45 -1.42 -26.19
N THR A 47 45.77 -1.53 -26.04
CA THR A 47 46.39 -2.50 -25.13
C THR A 47 46.13 -2.13 -23.66
N GLU A 48 46.16 -0.84 -23.32
CA GLU A 48 45.78 -0.32 -22.01
C GLU A 48 44.29 -0.51 -21.73
N LEU A 49 43.43 -0.31 -22.73
CA LEU A 49 41.99 -0.54 -22.61
C LEU A 49 41.66 -2.01 -22.38
N LEU A 50 42.34 -2.94 -23.07
CA LEU A 50 42.19 -4.38 -22.85
C LEU A 50 42.65 -4.79 -21.45
N SER A 51 43.81 -4.31 -20.99
CA SER A 51 44.27 -4.57 -19.62
C SER A 51 43.29 -4.03 -18.58
N ARG A 52 42.69 -2.86 -18.84
CA ARG A 52 41.65 -2.28 -17.99
C ARG A 52 40.37 -3.13 -18.01
N GLU A 53 39.92 -3.57 -19.18
CA GLU A 53 38.76 -4.44 -19.33
C GLU A 53 38.95 -5.76 -18.58
N GLU A 54 40.13 -6.39 -18.69
CA GLU A 54 40.43 -7.61 -17.93
C GLU A 54 40.49 -7.36 -16.42
N GLU A 55 41.02 -6.22 -15.98
CA GLU A 55 41.00 -5.83 -14.57
C GLU A 55 39.57 -5.64 -14.06
N TRP A 56 38.71 -5.02 -14.85
CA TRP A 56 37.28 -4.88 -14.55
C TRP A 56 36.54 -6.22 -14.55
N ARG A 57 36.86 -7.12 -15.49
CA ARG A 57 36.33 -8.49 -15.52
C ARG A 57 36.73 -9.28 -14.27
N ARG A 58 37.99 -9.16 -13.82
CA ARG A 58 38.42 -9.75 -12.54
C ARG A 58 37.69 -9.15 -11.34
N LYS A 59 37.42 -7.83 -11.35
CA LYS A 59 36.62 -7.16 -10.30
C LYS A 59 35.16 -7.62 -10.34
N GLU A 60 34.57 -7.80 -11.51
CA GLU A 60 33.23 -8.35 -11.67
C GLU A 60 33.16 -9.80 -11.17
N ASP A 61 34.13 -10.65 -11.49
CA ASP A 61 34.19 -12.03 -10.98
C ASP A 61 34.33 -12.09 -9.45
N MET A 62 35.11 -11.17 -8.85
CA MET A 62 35.23 -11.04 -7.39
C MET A 62 33.92 -10.62 -6.72
N LEU A 63 33.08 -9.84 -7.41
CA LEU A 63 31.77 -9.37 -6.93
C LEU A 63 30.63 -10.34 -7.31
N GLY A 64 30.83 -11.16 -8.33
CA GLY A 64 29.85 -12.11 -8.91
C GLY A 64 29.91 -13.50 -8.30
N ALA A 65 30.89 -13.81 -7.44
CA ALA A 65 30.80 -14.99 -6.58
C ALA A 65 29.51 -14.89 -5.76
N PRO A 66 28.71 -15.98 -5.63
CA PRO A 66 27.53 -15.96 -4.78
C PRO A 66 28.02 -15.75 -3.36
N ALA A 67 27.97 -14.51 -2.89
CA ALA A 67 28.18 -14.16 -1.50
C ALA A 67 27.08 -14.88 -0.72
N GLY A 68 27.40 -16.09 -0.28
CA GLY A 68 26.71 -16.72 0.82
C GLY A 68 26.67 -15.71 1.96
N ASN A 69 25.47 -15.24 2.27
CA ASN A 69 25.04 -14.86 3.60
C ASN A 69 25.86 -13.84 4.39
N HIS A 70 26.38 -12.75 3.83
CA HIS A 70 26.91 -11.66 4.69
C HIS A 70 26.61 -10.25 4.15
N SER A 71 25.44 -9.71 4.51
CA SER A 71 25.30 -8.30 4.85
C SER A 71 24.10 -8.11 5.77
N PRO A 72 24.28 -7.65 7.02
CA PRO A 72 23.17 -7.30 7.88
C PRO A 72 22.75 -5.86 7.56
N VAL A 73 21.51 -5.69 7.14
CA VAL A 73 20.78 -4.42 7.09
C VAL A 73 21.13 -3.48 5.92
N LEU A 74 20.48 -3.70 4.77
CA LEU A 74 19.46 -2.78 4.26
C LEU A 74 18.66 -3.49 3.15
N GLY A 75 17.35 -3.65 3.36
CA GLY A 75 16.45 -4.34 2.45
C GLY A 75 16.19 -3.55 1.17
N SER A 76 16.41 -4.20 0.03
CA SER A 76 15.74 -4.04 -1.28
C SER A 76 16.57 -4.88 -2.26
N VAL A 77 16.09 -5.82 -3.08
CA VAL A 77 14.84 -5.98 -3.80
C VAL A 77 14.75 -7.47 -4.14
N ARG A 78 13.70 -8.19 -3.71
CA ARG A 78 13.08 -9.34 -4.41
C ARG A 78 11.97 -10.02 -3.59
N SER A 79 11.10 -9.24 -2.96
CA SER A 79 9.76 -9.75 -2.65
C SER A 79 8.89 -9.46 -3.88
N TRP A 80 8.88 -10.40 -4.83
CA TRP A 80 7.79 -10.42 -5.80
C TRP A 80 6.59 -10.97 -5.06
N ASP A 81 5.82 -10.10 -4.40
CA ASP A 81 4.53 -10.51 -3.88
C ASP A 81 3.60 -10.64 -5.09
N VAL A 82 3.48 -11.88 -5.59
CA VAL A 82 2.69 -12.19 -6.80
C VAL A 82 1.18 -12.20 -6.47
N PHE A 83 0.80 -12.08 -5.20
CA PHE A 83 -0.59 -12.14 -4.74
C PHE A 83 -0.97 -11.00 -3.79
N ASP A 84 -0.82 -9.76 -4.26
CA ASP A 84 -1.50 -8.61 -3.66
C ASP A 84 -2.98 -8.58 -4.09
N ARG A 85 -3.84 -9.39 -3.46
CA ARG A 85 -5.30 -9.20 -3.53
C ARG A 85 -5.82 -8.58 -2.23
N SER A 86 -6.06 -7.28 -2.25
CA SER A 86 -6.88 -6.64 -1.24
C SER A 86 -8.37 -6.89 -1.52
N ILE A 87 -9.02 -7.76 -0.75
CA ILE A 87 -10.49 -7.87 -0.76
C ILE A 87 -11.03 -6.75 0.13
N ILE A 88 -11.43 -5.64 -0.49
CA ILE A 88 -12.18 -4.59 0.20
C ILE A 88 -13.61 -5.12 0.34
N ASN A 89 -14.08 -5.26 1.58
CA ASN A 89 -15.48 -5.59 1.86
C ASN A 89 -16.35 -4.37 1.53
N VAL A 90 -16.56 -4.13 0.23
CA VAL A 90 -17.51 -3.14 -0.26
C VAL A 90 -18.88 -3.61 0.20
N GLN A 91 -19.50 -2.84 1.09
CA GLN A 91 -20.83 -3.12 1.59
C GLN A 91 -21.78 -3.17 0.38
N ASN A 92 -22.16 -4.39 -0.01
CA ASN A 92 -23.16 -4.59 -1.04
C ASN A 92 -24.47 -4.01 -0.53
N GLN A 93 -25.07 -3.08 -1.27
CA GLN A 93 -26.39 -2.56 -0.97
C GLN A 93 -27.36 -3.72 -0.81
N GLN A 94 -28.24 -3.59 0.19
CA GLN A 94 -29.24 -4.57 0.59
C GLN A 94 -29.80 -5.34 -0.61
N VAL A 95 -29.43 -6.61 -0.71
CA VAL A 95 -30.28 -7.56 -1.41
C VAL A 95 -31.52 -7.65 -0.53
N ASP A 96 -32.64 -7.15 -1.04
CA ASP A 96 -33.97 -7.37 -0.51
C ASP A 96 -34.21 -8.89 -0.51
N VAL A 97 -33.75 -9.56 0.55
CA VAL A 97 -34.06 -10.97 0.79
C VAL A 97 -35.53 -10.98 1.14
N GLY A 98 -36.35 -11.20 0.11
CA GLY A 98 -37.77 -11.29 0.23
C GLY A 98 -38.19 -12.21 1.37
N TRP A 99 -39.24 -11.74 2.06
CA TRP A 99 -40.11 -12.37 3.06
C TRP A 99 -40.23 -13.92 3.01
N SER A 100 -40.03 -14.52 1.85
CA SER A 100 -40.20 -15.95 1.56
C SER A 100 -39.11 -16.88 2.12
N THR A 101 -37.93 -16.39 2.52
CA THR A 101 -36.89 -17.25 3.14
C THR A 101 -36.93 -17.23 4.68
N CYS A 102 -37.50 -16.18 5.28
CA CYS A 102 -37.48 -15.93 6.74
C CYS A 102 -38.39 -16.86 7.57
N THR A 103 -39.40 -17.49 6.98
CA THR A 103 -40.37 -18.31 7.73
C THR A 103 -39.80 -19.66 8.19
N ASN A 104 -38.92 -20.28 7.39
CA ASN A 104 -38.23 -21.52 7.77
C ASN A 104 -37.16 -21.26 8.86
N SER A 105 -36.58 -20.06 8.90
CA SER A 105 -35.52 -19.71 9.85
C SER A 105 -36.04 -19.60 11.28
N LEU A 106 -37.21 -18.97 11.49
CA LEU A 106 -37.73 -18.70 12.84
C LEU A 106 -38.13 -19.96 13.61
N GLN A 107 -38.63 -20.99 12.92
CA GLN A 107 -38.96 -22.27 13.57
C GLN A 107 -37.70 -22.93 14.16
N ASN A 108 -36.56 -22.79 13.48
CA ASN A 108 -35.29 -23.31 13.98
C ASN A 108 -34.78 -22.54 15.20
N TYR A 109 -35.17 -21.27 15.35
CA TYR A 109 -34.72 -20.40 16.44
C TYR A 109 -35.75 -20.22 17.56
N GLU A 110 -36.83 -21.01 17.60
CA GLU A 110 -37.91 -20.81 18.58
C GLU A 110 -37.41 -20.91 20.03
N LYS A 111 -36.47 -21.82 20.32
CA LYS A 111 -35.92 -22.01 21.67
C LYS A 111 -35.12 -20.80 22.11
N GLU A 112 -34.36 -20.24 21.19
CA GLU A 112 -33.47 -19.12 21.37
C GLU A 112 -34.24 -17.80 21.48
N LEU A 113 -35.31 -17.64 20.70
CA LEU A 113 -36.26 -16.54 20.83
C LEU A 113 -36.95 -16.55 22.19
N LYS A 114 -37.36 -17.73 22.67
CA LYS A 114 -37.91 -17.88 24.02
C LYS A 114 -36.87 -17.56 25.09
N HIS A 115 -35.64 -18.04 24.91
CA HIS A 115 -34.54 -17.75 25.83
C HIS A 115 -34.30 -16.24 25.93
N PHE A 116 -34.18 -15.55 24.80
CA PHE A 116 -34.05 -14.09 24.76
C PHE A 116 -35.19 -13.39 25.50
N GLY A 117 -36.44 -13.77 25.23
CA GLY A 117 -37.61 -13.18 25.89
C GLY A 117 -37.65 -13.40 27.41
N MET A 118 -36.92 -14.37 27.95
CA MET A 118 -36.81 -14.61 29.39
C MET A 118 -35.68 -13.80 30.05
N LEU A 119 -34.73 -13.23 29.30
CA LEU A 119 -33.63 -12.44 29.86
C LEU A 119 -34.14 -11.14 30.50
N ARG A 120 -33.50 -10.72 31.59
CA ARG A 120 -33.85 -9.46 32.30
C ARG A 120 -32.72 -8.44 32.33
N ARG A 121 -31.48 -8.90 32.50
CA ARG A 121 -30.33 -8.02 32.65
C ARG A 121 -29.86 -7.55 31.28
N TRP A 122 -29.59 -6.25 31.16
CA TRP A 122 -29.07 -5.64 29.95
C TRP A 122 -27.78 -6.30 29.47
N ASP A 123 -26.88 -6.64 30.38
CA ASP A 123 -25.62 -7.31 30.05
C ASP A 123 -25.83 -8.71 29.43
N ASP A 124 -26.79 -9.47 29.95
CA ASP A 124 -27.11 -10.81 29.47
C ASP A 124 -27.76 -10.74 28.08
N SER A 125 -28.75 -9.84 27.90
CA SER A 125 -29.38 -9.59 26.61
C SER A 125 -28.36 -9.14 25.55
N GLN A 126 -27.45 -8.23 25.91
CA GLN A 126 -26.40 -7.76 25.00
C GLN A 126 -25.44 -8.88 24.61
N ARG A 127 -25.00 -9.70 25.58
CA ARG A 127 -24.10 -10.83 25.32
C ARG A 127 -24.77 -11.88 24.44
N PHE A 128 -26.02 -12.23 24.74
CA PHE A 128 -26.78 -13.20 23.96
C PHE A 128 -26.97 -12.76 22.50
N LEU A 129 -27.30 -11.49 22.27
CA LEU A 129 -27.43 -10.94 20.91
C LEU A 129 -26.08 -10.82 20.19
N ALA A 130 -24.97 -10.67 20.93
CA ALA A 130 -23.64 -10.71 20.33
C ALA A 130 -23.25 -12.12 19.87
N ASP A 131 -23.66 -13.14 20.61
CA ASP A 131 -23.43 -14.55 20.23
C ASP A 131 -24.33 -14.95 19.06
N MET A 132 -25.55 -14.36 18.97
CA MET A 132 -26.53 -14.66 17.93
C MET A 132 -27.08 -13.41 17.23
N PRO A 133 -26.27 -12.72 16.40
CA PRO A 133 -26.67 -11.48 15.73
C PRO A 133 -27.80 -11.69 14.72
N GLN A 134 -27.99 -12.92 14.23
CA GLN A 134 -29.08 -13.29 13.32
C GLN A 134 -30.48 -13.10 13.91
N LEU A 135 -30.62 -13.07 15.24
CA LEU A 135 -31.90 -12.81 15.90
C LEU A 135 -32.28 -11.33 15.92
N ILE A 136 -31.35 -10.43 15.59
CA ILE A 136 -31.62 -8.99 15.53
C ILE A 136 -32.31 -8.69 14.19
N CYS A 137 -33.63 -8.87 14.16
CA CYS A 137 -34.49 -8.62 13.00
C CYS A 137 -35.93 -8.30 13.43
N GLU A 138 -36.71 -7.77 12.50
CA GLU A 138 -38.11 -7.37 12.74
C GLU A 138 -38.99 -8.58 13.08
N GLU A 139 -38.72 -9.73 12.47
CA GLU A 139 -39.47 -10.95 12.72
C GLU A 139 -39.34 -11.45 14.17
N THR A 140 -38.17 -11.26 14.79
CA THR A 140 -37.97 -11.56 16.21
C THR A 140 -38.83 -10.67 17.09
N ALA A 141 -38.88 -9.36 16.81
CA ALA A 141 -39.74 -8.44 17.55
C ALA A 141 -41.22 -8.85 17.42
N ASN A 142 -41.65 -9.18 16.20
CA ASN A 142 -43.02 -9.62 15.90
C ASN A 142 -43.36 -10.93 16.63
N TYR A 143 -42.44 -11.90 16.66
CA TYR A 143 -42.60 -13.15 17.40
C TYR A 143 -42.81 -12.89 18.89
N LEU A 144 -41.98 -12.04 19.52
CA LEU A 144 -42.09 -11.73 20.94
C LEU A 144 -43.42 -11.07 21.29
N VAL A 145 -43.91 -10.15 20.44
CA VAL A 145 -45.23 -9.52 20.60
C VAL A 145 -46.36 -10.54 20.48
N LEU A 146 -46.28 -11.45 19.50
CA LEU A 146 -47.26 -12.53 19.36
C LEU A 146 -47.22 -13.48 20.57
N TRP A 147 -46.03 -13.78 21.08
CA TRP A 147 -45.86 -14.60 22.28
C TRP A 147 -46.46 -13.92 23.51
N CYS A 148 -46.31 -12.61 23.67
CA CYS A 148 -46.99 -11.84 24.72
C CYS A 148 -48.51 -11.99 24.63
N LYS A 149 -49.10 -11.86 23.44
CA LYS A 149 -50.55 -12.05 23.25
C LYS A 149 -51.00 -13.45 23.67
N LYS A 150 -50.23 -14.49 23.33
CA LYS A 150 -50.52 -15.87 23.75
C LYS A 150 -50.42 -16.03 25.27
N LEU A 151 -49.38 -15.49 25.90
CA LEU A 151 -49.22 -15.53 27.36
C LEU A 151 -50.35 -14.80 28.10
N GLN A 152 -50.85 -13.69 27.54
CA GLN A 152 -52.01 -12.97 28.09
C GLN A 152 -53.27 -13.82 28.03
N GLN A 153 -53.52 -14.52 26.90
CA GLN A 153 -54.64 -15.45 26.76
C GLN A 153 -54.54 -16.63 27.74
N GLU A 154 -53.33 -17.10 28.02
CA GLU A 154 -53.06 -18.16 29.00
C GLU A 154 -53.08 -17.68 30.47
N GLY A 155 -53.26 -16.38 30.73
CA GLY A 155 -53.27 -15.80 32.09
C GLY A 155 -51.89 -15.70 32.76
N LYS A 156 -50.80 -15.83 32.00
CA LYS A 156 -49.41 -15.80 32.50
C LYS A 156 -48.84 -14.38 32.52
N GLU A 157 -49.46 -13.48 33.26
CA GLU A 157 -49.14 -12.04 33.21
C GLU A 157 -47.69 -11.71 33.60
N ALA A 158 -47.14 -12.36 34.63
CA ALA A 158 -45.77 -12.09 35.08
C ALA A 158 -44.74 -12.40 33.99
N LEU A 159 -44.89 -13.55 33.32
CA LEU A 159 -44.05 -13.94 32.20
C LEU A 159 -44.29 -13.05 30.97
N MET A 160 -45.55 -12.68 30.71
CA MET A 160 -45.88 -11.76 29.63
C MET A 160 -45.18 -10.40 29.81
N LYS A 161 -45.19 -9.81 31.02
CA LYS A 161 -44.49 -8.54 31.29
C LYS A 161 -42.99 -8.64 31.03
N GLN A 162 -42.39 -9.77 31.39
CA GLN A 162 -40.97 -10.05 31.14
C GLN A 162 -40.66 -10.13 29.64
N VAL A 163 -41.45 -10.90 28.89
CA VAL A 163 -41.28 -11.04 27.44
C VAL A 163 -41.55 -9.72 26.73
N ALA A 164 -42.54 -8.95 27.19
CA ALA A 164 -42.87 -7.63 26.63
C ALA A 164 -41.72 -6.64 26.79
N HIS A 165 -41.01 -6.67 27.92
CA HIS A 165 -39.80 -5.87 28.10
C HIS A 165 -38.79 -6.17 26.99
N GLN A 166 -38.48 -7.45 26.75
CA GLN A 166 -37.52 -7.84 25.69
C GLN A 166 -38.03 -7.54 24.27
N ALA A 167 -39.35 -7.57 24.04
CA ALA A 167 -39.94 -7.14 22.78
C ALA A 167 -39.67 -5.64 22.52
N VAL A 168 -39.86 -4.80 23.54
CA VAL A 168 -39.56 -3.36 23.46
C VAL A 168 -38.07 -3.13 23.24
N VAL A 169 -37.19 -3.91 23.91
CA VAL A 169 -35.75 -3.85 23.68
C VAL A 169 -35.39 -4.11 22.21
N MET A 170 -35.93 -5.18 21.62
CA MET A 170 -35.68 -5.49 20.22
C MET A 170 -36.21 -4.39 19.28
N GLN A 171 -37.43 -3.89 19.53
CA GLN A 171 -38.01 -2.78 18.76
C GLN A 171 -37.13 -1.53 18.81
N PHE A 172 -36.63 -1.18 19.99
CA PHE A 172 -35.81 0.02 20.14
C PHE A 172 -34.43 -0.13 19.45
N ILE A 173 -33.84 -1.32 19.44
CA ILE A 173 -32.62 -1.61 18.68
C ILE A 173 -32.88 -1.38 17.17
N LEU A 174 -33.96 -1.94 16.64
CA LEU A 174 -34.34 -1.79 15.23
C LEU A 174 -34.65 -0.32 14.88
N GLU A 175 -35.33 0.38 15.79
CA GLU A 175 -35.67 1.79 15.63
C GLU A 175 -34.41 2.67 15.62
N LEU A 176 -33.46 2.45 16.53
CA LEU A 176 -32.18 3.18 16.55
C LEU A 176 -31.37 2.95 15.27
N ALA A 177 -31.36 1.72 14.77
CA ALA A 177 -30.71 1.37 13.52
C ALA A 177 -31.36 2.07 12.30
N SER A 178 -32.70 2.12 12.28
CA SER A 178 -33.45 2.83 11.25
C SER A 178 -33.12 4.33 11.22
N HIS A 179 -33.09 5.00 12.39
CA HIS A 179 -32.73 6.41 12.50
C HIS A 179 -31.29 6.70 12.05
N SER A 180 -30.36 5.77 12.33
CA SER A 180 -28.94 5.91 11.98
C SER A 180 -28.61 5.43 10.55
N LYS A 181 -29.57 4.84 9.83
CA LYS A 181 -29.40 4.19 8.52
C LYS A 181 -28.28 3.13 8.53
N GLN A 182 -28.12 2.43 9.65
CA GLN A 182 -27.15 1.35 9.82
C GLN A 182 -27.87 0.01 9.96
N ASP A 183 -27.16 -1.09 9.70
CA ASP A 183 -27.67 -2.42 10.01
C ASP A 183 -27.80 -2.58 11.54
N PRO A 184 -28.96 -3.01 12.05
CA PRO A 184 -29.19 -3.16 13.49
C PRO A 184 -28.21 -4.15 14.15
N ARG A 185 -27.68 -5.11 13.40
CA ARG A 185 -26.68 -6.08 13.88
C ARG A 185 -25.32 -5.42 14.15
N GLY A 186 -25.03 -4.30 13.49
CA GLY A 186 -23.81 -3.51 13.71
C GLY A 186 -23.92 -2.54 14.86
N SER A 187 -25.11 -1.98 15.11
CA SER A 187 -25.32 -0.85 16.03
C SER A 187 -26.02 -1.22 17.34
N PHE A 188 -26.51 -2.46 17.52
CA PHE A 188 -27.25 -2.84 18.74
C PHE A 188 -26.49 -2.58 20.05
N ARG A 189 -25.15 -2.65 20.04
CA ARG A 189 -24.35 -2.39 21.24
C ARG A 189 -24.48 -0.95 21.72
N GLU A 190 -24.67 0.00 20.80
CA GLU A 190 -24.84 1.42 21.13
C GLU A 190 -26.12 1.65 21.93
N PHE A 191 -27.18 0.90 21.63
CA PHE A 191 -28.40 0.92 22.42
C PHE A 191 -28.12 0.53 23.88
N PHE A 192 -27.47 -0.60 24.12
CA PHE A 192 -27.19 -1.06 25.49
C PHE A 192 -26.22 -0.14 26.24
N HIS A 193 -25.37 0.62 25.55
CA HIS A 193 -24.55 1.66 26.18
C HIS A 193 -25.38 2.89 26.58
N LYS A 194 -26.40 3.26 25.80
CA LYS A 194 -27.30 4.38 26.09
C LYS A 194 -28.37 4.04 27.14
N ALA A 195 -28.72 2.77 27.28
CA ALA A 195 -29.78 2.29 28.17
C ALA A 195 -29.30 1.92 29.59
N LYS A 196 -27.99 1.88 29.84
CA LYS A 196 -27.37 1.69 31.17
C LYS A 196 -27.27 3.03 31.89
#